data_AF-A0A367R840-F1
#
_entry.id   AF-A0A367R840-F1
#
_cell.length_a   1.000
_cell.length_b   1.000
_cell.length_c   1.000
_cell.angle_alpha   90.00
_cell.angle_beta   90.00
_cell.angle_gamma   90.00
#
_symmetry.space_group_name_H-M   'P 1'
#
loop_
_entity.id
_entity.type
_entity.pdbx_description
1 polymer ?
#
loop_
_entity_poly.entity_id
_entity_poly.type
_entity_poly.pdbx_seq_one_letter_code
_entity_poly.pdbx_strand_id
1 'polypeptide(L)'
;MSKHNRNFHTVKENGIIILHSNHLGDVLEVSINKEKRRFSGIRQDGYLIEYDGDCGNDFAQPVMLYKISYCFKNDTWGVGYRIKDTKEKKWMDGFKTAREAWLYREALIADGIAKR
;
A
#
# COMPACT_ATOMS: atom_id res chain seq x y z
N MET A 1 5.96 20.00 -12.75
CA MET A 1 4.60 20.06 -12.17
C MET A 1 4.47 18.93 -11.15
N SER A 2 4.14 19.22 -9.89
CA SER A 2 3.87 18.17 -8.89
C SER A 2 2.58 17.46 -9.30
N LYS A 3 2.66 16.21 -9.76
CA LYS A 3 1.46 15.37 -9.93
C LYS A 3 0.80 15.27 -8.56
N HIS A 4 -0.49 15.59 -8.46
CA HIS A 4 -1.26 15.32 -7.24
C HIS A 4 -1.06 13.85 -6.86
N ASN A 5 -0.65 13.62 -5.62
CA ASN A 5 -0.41 12.28 -5.12
C ASN A 5 -1.75 11.53 -5.11
N ARG A 6 -2.00 10.67 -6.12
CA ARG A 6 -3.26 9.92 -6.25
C ARG A 6 -3.36 8.75 -5.26
N ASN A 7 -2.46 8.65 -4.29
CA ASN A 7 -2.49 7.58 -3.32
C ASN A 7 -3.57 7.86 -2.26
N PHE A 8 -4.81 7.49 -2.59
CA PHE A 8 -5.94 7.50 -1.67
C PHE A 8 -6.83 6.28 -1.86
N HIS A 9 -7.85 6.14 -1.03
CA HIS A 9 -8.88 5.12 -1.24
C HIS A 9 -10.27 5.77 -1.27
N THR A 10 -11.17 5.15 -2.01
CA THR A 10 -12.60 5.46 -1.99
C THR A 10 -13.38 4.23 -1.54
N VAL A 11 -14.49 4.46 -0.86
CA VAL A 11 -15.41 3.41 -0.44
C VAL A 11 -16.72 3.64 -1.21
N LYS A 12 -17.13 2.65 -2.00
CA LYS A 12 -18.41 2.67 -2.70
C LYS A 12 -19.56 2.39 -1.73
N GLU A 13 -20.78 2.73 -2.14
CA GLU A 13 -22.00 2.50 -1.34
C GLU A 13 -22.20 1.02 -0.96
N ASN A 14 -21.73 0.08 -1.79
CA ASN A 14 -21.77 -1.35 -1.52
C ASN A 14 -20.59 -1.86 -0.66
N GLY A 15 -19.81 -0.96 -0.05
CA GLY A 15 -18.67 -1.29 0.80
C GLY A 15 -17.39 -1.66 0.06
N ILE A 16 -17.38 -1.64 -1.28
CA ILE A 16 -16.15 -1.91 -2.05
C ILE A 16 -15.14 -0.78 -1.85
N ILE A 17 -13.92 -1.15 -1.46
CA ILE A 17 -12.80 -0.21 -1.32
C ILE A 17 -11.98 -0.22 -2.60
N ILE A 18 -11.92 0.92 -3.29
CA ILE A 18 -10.98 1.14 -4.39
C ILE A 18 -9.74 1.82 -3.84
N LEU A 19 -8.60 1.24 -4.15
CA LEU A 19 -7.26 1.73 -3.86
C LEU A 19 -6.76 2.47 -5.11
N HIS A 20 -6.56 3.77 -5.00
CA HIS A 20 -6.01 4.59 -6.06
C HIS A 20 -4.48 4.62 -5.91
N SER A 21 -3.77 4.11 -6.90
CA SER A 21 -2.31 4.04 -6.95
C SER A 21 -1.79 4.81 -8.16
N ASN A 22 -0.72 5.59 -7.97
CA ASN A 22 -0.04 6.23 -9.11
C ASN A 22 0.58 5.22 -10.09
N HIS A 23 0.85 3.99 -9.63
CA HIS A 23 1.57 2.97 -10.39
C HIS A 23 0.64 1.91 -10.98
N LEU A 24 -0.37 1.47 -10.23
CA LEU A 24 -1.32 0.43 -10.65
C LEU A 24 -2.68 1.00 -11.08
N GLY A 25 -2.87 2.32 -10.99
CA GLY A 25 -4.18 2.93 -11.18
C GLY A 25 -5.16 2.50 -10.10
N ASP A 26 -6.41 2.25 -10.49
CA ASP A 26 -7.50 1.90 -9.57
C ASP A 26 -7.60 0.39 -9.41
N VAL A 27 -7.29 -0.11 -8.20
CA VAL A 27 -7.26 -1.54 -7.88
C VAL A 27 -8.02 -1.85 -6.61
N LEU A 28 -8.52 -3.08 -6.48
CA LEU A 28 -9.11 -3.62 -5.26
C LEU A 28 -8.05 -4.17 -4.32
N GLU A 29 -7.00 -4.77 -4.86
CA GLU A 29 -5.93 -5.42 -4.11
C GLU A 29 -4.56 -5.15 -4.73
N VAL A 30 -3.52 -5.22 -3.90
CA VAL A 30 -2.12 -5.10 -4.30
C VAL A 30 -1.39 -6.36 -3.87
N SER A 31 -0.56 -6.87 -4.77
CA SER A 31 0.26 -8.07 -4.63
C SER A 31 1.66 -7.82 -5.19
N ILE A 32 2.56 -8.79 -5.02
CA ILE A 32 3.91 -8.75 -5.57
C ILE A 32 4.16 -10.03 -6.37
N ASN A 33 4.62 -9.87 -7.61
CA ASN A 33 5.25 -10.94 -8.38
C ASN A 33 6.69 -11.09 -7.89
N LYS A 34 6.98 -12.15 -7.12
CA LYS A 34 8.28 -12.35 -6.46
C LYS A 34 9.42 -12.63 -7.44
N GLU A 35 9.13 -13.31 -8.55
CA GLU A 35 10.12 -13.64 -9.58
C GLU A 35 10.58 -12.38 -10.31
N LYS A 36 9.61 -11.55 -10.71
CA LYS A 36 9.89 -10.30 -11.44
C LYS A 36 10.18 -9.11 -10.53
N ARG A 37 9.96 -9.25 -9.21
CA ARG A 37 10.02 -8.18 -8.21
C ARG A 37 9.16 -6.97 -8.56
N ARG A 38 7.95 -7.25 -9.04
CA ARG A 38 7.01 -6.23 -9.53
C ARG A 38 5.73 -6.25 -8.73
N PHE A 39 5.21 -5.08 -8.41
CA PHE A 39 3.87 -5.00 -7.86
C PHE A 39 2.83 -5.32 -8.91
N SER A 40 1.77 -5.97 -8.48
CA SER A 40 0.58 -6.20 -9.25
C SER A 40 -0.66 -5.78 -8.48
N GLY A 41 -1.76 -5.57 -9.17
CA GLY A 41 -3.05 -5.32 -8.54
C GLY A 41 -4.19 -5.88 -9.36
N ILE A 42 -5.31 -6.11 -8.69
CA ILE A 42 -6.53 -6.64 -9.31
C ILE A 42 -7.54 -5.51 -9.42
N ARG A 43 -8.02 -5.21 -10.62
CA ARG A 43 -9.06 -4.21 -10.86
C ARG A 43 -10.44 -4.77 -10.51
N GLN A 44 -11.45 -3.91 -10.47
CA GLN A 44 -12.81 -4.32 -10.13
C GLN A 44 -13.43 -5.31 -11.15
N ASP A 45 -13.01 -5.24 -12.41
CA ASP A 45 -13.39 -6.17 -13.47
C ASP A 45 -12.61 -7.51 -13.42
N GLY A 46 -11.75 -7.69 -12.41
CA GLY A 46 -10.89 -8.87 -12.25
C GLY A 46 -9.61 -8.81 -13.08
N TYR A 47 -9.39 -7.75 -13.88
CA TYR A 47 -8.17 -7.63 -14.68
C TYR A 47 -6.94 -7.43 -13.80
N LEU A 48 -5.92 -8.26 -14.02
CA LEU A 48 -4.62 -8.13 -13.35
C LEU A 48 -3.78 -7.07 -14.07
N ILE A 49 -3.38 -6.04 -13.34
CA ILE A 49 -2.39 -5.06 -13.79
C ILE A 49 -1.06 -5.33 -13.08
N GLU A 50 0.04 -5.27 -13.82
CA GLU A 50 1.40 -5.39 -13.29
C GLU A 50 2.14 -4.08 -13.58
N TYR A 51 2.82 -3.54 -12.56
CA TYR A 51 3.70 -2.40 -12.74
C TYR A 51 4.99 -2.87 -13.42
N ASP A 52 5.44 -2.15 -14.44
CA ASP A 52 6.58 -2.55 -15.27
C ASP A 52 7.95 -2.32 -14.60
N GLY A 53 8.02 -1.43 -13.61
CA GLY A 53 9.24 -1.12 -12.88
C GLY A 53 9.65 -2.24 -11.91
N ASP A 54 10.92 -2.67 -12.00
CA ASP A 54 11.56 -3.50 -10.97
C ASP A 54 11.60 -2.70 -9.67
N CYS A 55 10.98 -3.25 -8.64
CA CYS A 55 10.85 -2.55 -7.37
C CYS A 55 12.08 -2.75 -6.46
N GLY A 56 13.08 -3.55 -6.87
CA GLY A 56 14.44 -3.55 -6.29
C GLY A 56 14.57 -3.99 -4.83
N ASN A 57 15.80 -3.86 -4.30
CA ASN A 57 16.28 -4.36 -3.00
C ASN A 57 15.51 -3.83 -1.76
N ASP A 58 15.75 -4.48 -0.61
CA ASP A 58 15.08 -4.40 0.71
C ASP A 58 14.78 -3.01 1.32
N PHE A 59 15.09 -1.89 0.67
CA PHE A 59 14.86 -0.54 1.16
C PHE A 59 13.85 0.23 0.30
N ALA A 60 12.59 0.15 0.72
CA ALA A 60 11.48 1.04 0.38
C ALA A 60 11.14 1.18 -1.12
N GLN A 61 10.17 0.36 -1.52
CA GLN A 61 9.58 0.35 -2.85
C GLN A 61 8.65 1.55 -3.10
N PRO A 62 8.33 1.88 -4.37
CA PRO A 62 7.39 2.94 -4.73
C PRO A 62 6.12 2.88 -3.86
N VAL A 63 5.73 4.04 -3.33
CA VAL A 63 4.56 4.20 -2.47
C VAL A 63 3.32 3.90 -3.31
N MET A 64 2.89 2.64 -3.32
CA MET A 64 1.70 2.18 -4.01
C MET A 64 0.44 2.69 -3.30
N LEU A 65 0.45 2.56 -1.97
CA LEU A 65 -0.63 2.96 -1.08
C LEU A 65 -0.01 3.37 0.25
N TYR A 66 -0.12 4.64 0.64
CA TYR A 66 0.12 5.09 2.02
C TYR A 66 1.34 4.52 2.78
N LYS A 67 2.49 4.39 2.09
CA LYS A 67 3.77 3.84 2.60
C LYS A 67 3.74 2.34 2.92
N ILE A 68 2.91 1.57 2.23
CA ILE A 68 3.00 0.11 2.21
C ILE A 68 4.25 -0.29 1.42
N SER A 69 4.98 -1.26 1.95
CA SER A 69 6.19 -1.82 1.35
C SER A 69 6.16 -3.35 1.41
N TYR A 70 6.95 -3.98 0.55
CA TYR A 70 7.23 -5.40 0.60
C TYR A 70 8.69 -5.65 1.00
N CYS A 71 8.93 -6.56 1.92
CA CYS A 71 10.25 -7.03 2.33
C CYS A 71 10.48 -8.43 1.75
N PHE A 72 11.40 -8.55 0.79
CA PHE A 72 11.71 -9.86 0.17
C PHE A 72 12.44 -10.79 1.13
N LYS A 73 13.36 -10.25 1.95
CA LYS A 73 14.13 -11.04 2.91
C LYS A 73 13.23 -11.82 3.88
N ASN A 74 12.18 -11.18 4.39
CA ASN A 74 11.30 -11.74 5.39
C ASN A 74 9.97 -12.23 4.80
N ASP A 75 9.81 -12.19 3.48
CA ASP A 75 8.58 -12.54 2.75
C ASP A 75 7.30 -11.90 3.31
N THR A 76 7.37 -10.62 3.69
CA THR A 76 6.31 -9.95 4.44
C THR A 76 6.02 -8.55 3.91
N TRP A 77 4.79 -8.11 4.13
CA TRP A 77 4.37 -6.74 3.91
C TRP A 77 4.62 -5.89 5.16
N GLY A 78 4.80 -4.59 4.95
CA GLY A 78 4.98 -3.60 6.00
C GLY A 78 4.28 -2.30 5.68
N VAL A 79 4.08 -1.48 6.71
CA VAL A 79 3.47 -0.17 6.59
C VAL A 79 4.17 0.86 7.47
N GLY A 80 4.44 2.03 6.89
CA GLY A 80 4.91 3.20 7.62
C GLY A 80 3.76 4.11 8.04
N TYR A 81 3.76 4.55 9.30
CA TYR A 81 2.78 5.52 9.81
C TYR A 81 3.46 6.60 10.66
N ARG A 82 2.76 7.72 10.86
CA ARG A 82 3.24 8.83 11.69
C ARG A 82 2.34 8.92 12.91
N ILE A 83 2.93 8.98 14.10
CA ILE A 83 2.17 9.15 15.34
C ILE A 83 1.50 10.53 15.33
N LYS A 84 0.25 10.59 15.78
CA LYS A 84 -0.50 11.83 15.86
C LYS A 84 0.23 12.84 16.75
N ASP A 85 0.20 14.10 16.35
CA ASP A 85 0.79 15.24 17.07
C ASP A 85 2.31 15.17 17.33
N THR A 86 3.03 14.21 16.74
CA THR A 86 4.49 14.15 16.78
C THR A 86 5.11 14.18 15.39
N LYS A 87 6.44 14.29 15.31
CA LYS A 87 7.21 14.08 14.06
C LYS A 87 7.70 12.64 13.91
N GLU A 88 7.36 11.76 14.87
CA GLU A 88 7.84 10.40 14.92
C GLU A 88 7.20 9.54 13.82
N LYS A 89 8.05 8.81 13.09
CA LYS A 89 7.64 7.83 12.08
C LYS A 89 7.91 6.45 12.64
N LYS A 90 6.88 5.59 12.61
CA LYS A 90 6.99 4.17 12.94
C LYS A 90 6.81 3.32 11.69
N TRP A 91 7.42 2.14 11.74
CA TRP A 91 7.31 1.09 10.74
C TRP A 91 6.88 -0.19 11.45
N MET A 92 5.95 -0.90 10.84
CA MET A 92 5.53 -2.23 11.26
C MET A 92 5.63 -3.15 10.05
N ASP A 93 6.24 -4.31 10.23
CA ASP A 93 6.36 -5.37 9.22
C ASP A 93 5.74 -6.69 9.74
N GLY A 94 5.88 -7.77 8.98
CA GLY A 94 5.34 -9.09 9.37
C GLY A 94 3.93 -9.39 8.85
N PHE A 95 3.32 -8.52 8.06
CA PHE A 95 1.98 -8.75 7.50
C PHE A 95 2.03 -9.75 6.33
N LYS A 96 1.00 -10.58 6.18
CA LYS A 96 0.92 -11.56 5.09
C LYS A 96 0.47 -10.92 3.78
N THR A 97 -0.34 -9.87 3.86
CA THR A 97 -0.87 -9.18 2.69
C THR A 97 -0.71 -7.66 2.78
N ALA A 98 -0.69 -6.99 1.62
CA ALA A 98 -0.73 -5.54 1.54
C ALA A 98 -1.99 -4.97 2.21
N ARG A 99 -3.11 -5.69 2.11
CA ARG A 99 -4.40 -5.31 2.71
C ARG A 99 -4.37 -5.37 4.23
N GLU A 100 -3.76 -6.39 4.83
CA GLU A 100 -3.57 -6.45 6.29
C GLU A 100 -2.73 -5.27 6.78
N ALA A 101 -1.61 -4.99 6.12
CA ALA A 101 -0.75 -3.85 6.45
C ALA A 101 -1.51 -2.51 6.34
N TRP A 102 -2.33 -2.36 5.29
CA TRP A 102 -3.18 -1.19 5.11
C TRP A 102 -4.25 -1.05 6.21
N LEU A 103 -4.99 -2.11 6.51
CA LEU A 103 -6.03 -2.13 7.54
C LEU A 103 -5.48 -1.81 8.92
N TYR A 104 -4.29 -2.32 9.25
CA TYR A 104 -3.59 -1.99 10.50
C TYR A 104 -3.38 -0.47 10.62
N ARG A 105 -2.89 0.18 9.54
CA ARG A 105 -2.71 1.63 9.53
C ARG A 105 -4.02 2.39 9.66
N GLU A 106 -5.07 1.99 8.94
CA GLU A 106 -6.37 2.67 9.04
C GLU A 106 -7.00 2.51 10.42
N ALA A 107 -6.83 1.35 11.08
CA ALA A 107 -7.26 1.16 12.46
C ALA A 107 -6.54 2.12 13.43
N LEU A 108 -5.23 2.30 13.29
CA LEU A 108 -4.48 3.27 14.08
C LEU A 108 -4.93 4.72 13.84
N ILE A 109 -5.34 5.06 12.62
CA ILE A 109 -5.89 6.39 12.29
C ILE A 109 -7.26 6.57 12.93
N ALA A 110 -8.13 5.55 12.83
CA ALA A 110 -9.47 5.56 13.42
C ALA A 110 -9.42 5.68 14.95
N ASP A 111 -8.45 5.02 15.59
CA ASP A 111 -8.21 5.10 17.04
C ASP A 111 -7.47 6.39 17.47
N GLY A 112 -7.14 7.28 16.51
CA GLY A 112 -6.47 8.54 16.79
C GLY A 112 -4.99 8.41 17.19
N ILE A 113 -4.39 7.24 17.09
CA ILE A 113 -2.96 6.98 17.35
C ILE A 113 -2.08 7.53 16.22
N ALA A 114 -2.53 7.38 14.97
CA ALA A 114 -1.78 7.76 13.79
C ALA A 114 -2.46 8.90 13.01
N LYS A 115 -1.67 9.61 12.19
CA LYS A 115 -2.16 10.61 11.25
C LYS A 115 -2.15 10.08 9.81
N ARG A 116 -3.19 10.44 9.05
CA ARG A 116 -3.33 10.12 7.62
C ARG A 116 -2.24 10.78 6.76
#